data_AF-A0A1D2RP45-F1
#
_entry.id   AF-A0A1D2RP45-F1
#
_cell.length_a   1.000
_cell.length_b   1.000
_cell.length_c   1.000
_cell.angle_alpha   90.00
_cell.angle_beta   90.00
_cell.angle_gamma   90.00
#
_symmetry.space_group_name_H-M   'P 1'
#
loop_
_entity.id
_entity.type
_entity.pdbx_description
1 polymer ?
#
loop_
_entity_poly.entity_id
_entity_poly.type
_entity_poly.pdbx_seq_one_letter_code
_entity_poly.pdbx_strand_id
1 'polypeptide(L)'
;MKRTAPRLLGAGALAALLAVATAAAPLAEATAQTPRIDYAAERAAIGRFQDFDQRLQDVGWRLVRGNAAFCPRVIPAIGLQLQDMASYGRPDIARTALGLAGDFAVQTAARGSPAEETGAFARNREIVRLGQFDPNQWPAGKRMDWERVARAHDHVDALLTEHGGIAIGFADGGAQEVRPVSVCATRFELMGEGGTAVADGGRVVIGIDGPAFDYEEAMFAALVAHELAHNLLGHSAWLDRNGRGWRNVRRTEREADRLIPWLLANAGYDPAAAARFMGEWGPRYTARFLPAPTHDGWPKRLRAIEGELPLIAALREAEGHADWSRHFRREIEPLPPS
;
A
#
# COMPACT_ATOMS: atom_id res chain seq x y z
N MET A 1 -36.45 -45.29 -52.49
CA MET A 1 -37.24 -44.08 -52.19
C MET A 1 -36.28 -42.91 -52.14
N LYS A 2 -36.16 -42.18 -53.26
CA LYS A 2 -36.65 -40.81 -53.50
C LYS A 2 -35.76 -39.77 -52.79
N ARG A 3 -34.75 -39.18 -53.48
CA ARG A 3 -34.78 -38.16 -54.57
C ARG A 3 -34.53 -36.78 -53.92
N THR A 4 -33.71 -35.84 -54.40
CA THR A 4 -33.00 -35.66 -55.68
C THR A 4 -32.04 -34.47 -55.53
N ALA A 5 -30.94 -34.51 -56.27
CA ALA A 5 -30.04 -33.39 -56.54
C ALA A 5 -30.48 -32.65 -57.85
N PRO A 6 -29.63 -31.88 -58.55
CA PRO A 6 -29.74 -30.44 -58.83
C PRO A 6 -29.91 -30.12 -60.34
N ARG A 7 -29.78 -28.84 -60.76
CA ARG A 7 -29.15 -28.30 -62.01
C ARG A 7 -29.72 -26.90 -62.39
N LEU A 8 -28.88 -25.85 -62.53
CA LEU A 8 -28.20 -25.34 -63.77
C LEU A 8 -29.23 -24.80 -64.78
N LEU A 9 -29.26 -23.56 -65.31
CA LEU A 9 -28.34 -22.66 -66.05
C LEU A 9 -29.22 -21.42 -66.42
N GLY A 10 -28.82 -20.21 -66.82
CA GLY A 10 -27.58 -19.61 -67.31
C GLY A 10 -27.95 -18.36 -68.15
N ALA A 11 -26.92 -17.58 -68.52
CA ALA A 11 -26.86 -16.45 -69.48
C ALA A 11 -27.48 -15.10 -69.03
N GLY A 12 -26.86 -13.92 -69.24
CA GLY A 12 -25.60 -13.57 -69.89
C GLY A 12 -25.59 -12.08 -70.28
N ALA A 13 -24.50 -11.39 -69.93
CA ALA A 13 -23.91 -10.16 -70.49
C ALA A 13 -24.75 -8.86 -70.73
N LEU A 14 -24.28 -7.74 -70.16
CA LEU A 14 -23.66 -6.66 -70.94
C LEU A 14 -22.90 -5.66 -70.05
N ALA A 15 -21.77 -5.18 -70.55
CA ALA A 15 -20.83 -4.27 -69.92
C ALA A 15 -21.30 -2.80 -70.00
N ALA A 16 -20.93 -2.00 -69.00
CA ALA A 16 -20.79 -0.55 -69.15
C ALA A 16 -19.70 -0.02 -68.21
N LEU A 17 -18.59 0.42 -68.80
CA LEU A 17 -17.55 1.20 -68.15
C LEU A 17 -18.11 2.56 -67.73
N LEU A 18 -17.94 2.95 -66.47
CA LEU A 18 -17.91 4.35 -66.07
C LEU A 18 -16.50 4.70 -65.59
N ALA A 19 -15.79 5.48 -66.40
CA ALA A 19 -14.58 6.16 -66.00
C ALA A 19 -14.94 7.30 -65.04
N VAL A 20 -14.59 7.15 -63.76
CA VAL A 20 -14.61 8.26 -62.79
C VAL A 20 -13.20 8.84 -62.77
N ALA A 21 -13.07 10.07 -63.28
CA ALA A 21 -11.86 10.85 -63.19
C ALA A 21 -11.58 11.17 -61.71
N THR A 22 -10.52 10.60 -61.15
CA THR A 22 -10.03 10.91 -59.82
C THR A 22 -9.28 12.24 -59.85
N ALA A 23 -9.92 13.30 -59.35
CA ALA A 23 -9.22 14.52 -58.99
C ALA A 23 -8.29 14.20 -57.81
N ALA A 24 -6.98 14.13 -58.05
CA ALA A 24 -5.97 14.00 -57.01
C ALA A 24 -5.88 15.32 -56.23
N ALA A 25 -6.63 15.42 -55.13
CA ALA A 25 -6.31 16.40 -54.09
C ALA A 25 -5.02 15.94 -53.40
N PRO A 26 -4.06 16.83 -53.13
CA PRO A 26 -2.89 16.47 -52.33
C PRO A 26 -3.41 16.12 -50.93
N LEU A 27 -3.26 14.86 -50.55
CA LEU A 27 -3.36 14.45 -49.15
C LEU A 27 -2.26 15.22 -48.43
N ALA A 28 -2.63 16.27 -47.70
CA ALA A 28 -1.76 16.84 -46.69
C ALA A 28 -1.45 15.70 -45.71
N GLU A 29 -0.21 15.23 -45.70
CA GLU A 29 0.30 14.37 -44.64
C GLU A 29 0.14 15.14 -43.33
N ALA A 30 -0.93 14.83 -42.61
CA ALA A 30 -1.02 15.13 -41.20
C ALA A 30 0.13 14.37 -40.55
N THR A 31 1.26 15.05 -40.36
CA THR A 31 2.34 14.57 -39.52
C THR A 31 1.73 14.31 -38.16
N ALA A 32 1.49 13.04 -37.85
CA ALA A 32 1.09 12.61 -36.52
C ALA A 32 2.23 13.00 -35.58
N GLN A 33 2.13 14.18 -34.99
CA GLN A 33 3.04 14.64 -33.97
C GLN A 33 2.92 13.65 -32.82
N THR A 34 3.95 12.81 -32.65
CA THR A 34 4.07 11.94 -31.48
C THR A 34 3.83 12.83 -30.26
N PRO A 35 2.82 12.53 -29.41
CA PRO A 35 2.51 13.38 -28.27
C PRO A 35 3.78 13.55 -27.43
N ARG A 36 4.23 14.80 -27.28
CA ARG A 36 5.39 15.14 -26.46
C ARG A 36 5.07 14.78 -25.01
N ILE A 37 5.94 13.99 -24.39
CA ILE A 37 5.79 13.66 -22.97
C ILE A 37 5.95 14.94 -22.14
N ASP A 38 4.95 15.24 -21.31
CA ASP A 38 4.99 16.34 -20.35
C ASP A 38 5.66 15.87 -19.06
N TYR A 39 6.99 15.96 -19.02
CA TYR A 39 7.76 15.56 -17.85
C TYR A 39 7.44 16.37 -16.57
N ALA A 40 6.85 17.56 -16.69
CA ALA A 40 6.42 18.32 -15.52
C ALA A 40 5.16 17.72 -14.91
N ALA A 41 4.19 17.32 -15.75
CA ALA A 41 3.01 16.60 -15.32
C ALA A 41 3.36 15.22 -14.71
N GLU A 42 4.28 14.47 -15.34
CA GLU A 42 4.77 13.19 -14.81
C GLU A 42 5.44 13.37 -13.44
N ARG A 43 6.35 14.34 -13.31
CA ARG A 43 7.01 14.66 -12.02
C ARG A 43 5.99 15.01 -10.95
N ALA A 44 4.96 15.78 -11.28
CA ALA A 44 3.90 16.14 -10.35
C ALA A 44 3.05 14.93 -9.94
N ALA A 45 2.76 14.01 -10.87
CA ALA A 45 2.02 12.79 -10.56
C ALA A 45 2.81 11.86 -9.63
N ILE A 46 4.09 11.63 -9.93
CA ILE A 46 4.99 10.83 -9.08
C ILE A 46 5.15 11.51 -7.71
N GLY A 47 5.32 12.83 -7.68
CA GLY A 47 5.42 13.60 -6.44
C GLY A 47 4.20 13.42 -5.52
N ARG A 48 2.98 13.43 -6.09
CA ARG A 48 1.75 13.15 -5.31
C ARG A 48 1.72 11.74 -4.73
N PHE A 49 2.13 10.73 -5.52
CA PHE A 49 2.25 9.36 -5.01
C PHE A 49 3.25 9.30 -3.84
N GLN A 50 4.41 9.95 -3.98
CA GLN A 50 5.44 10.02 -2.95
C GLN A 50 4.96 10.75 -1.68
N ASP A 51 4.12 11.78 -1.81
CA ASP A 51 3.54 12.50 -0.68
C ASP A 51 2.54 11.63 0.10
N PHE A 52 1.68 10.89 -0.60
CA PHE A 52 0.75 9.96 0.03
C PHE A 52 1.47 8.78 0.68
N ASP A 53 2.49 8.25 0.02
CA ASP A 53 3.29 7.17 0.60
C ASP A 53 4.05 7.67 1.83
N GLN A 54 4.65 8.87 1.80
CA GLN A 54 5.30 9.47 2.97
C GLN A 54 4.34 9.55 4.16
N ARG A 55 3.13 10.03 3.91
CA ARG A 55 2.10 10.12 4.95
C ARG A 55 1.70 8.75 5.49
N LEU A 56 1.55 7.75 4.63
CA LEU A 56 1.27 6.37 5.05
C LEU A 56 2.42 5.83 5.91
N GLN A 57 3.67 6.01 5.49
CA GLN A 57 4.83 5.54 6.25
C GLN A 57 4.98 6.26 7.59
N ASP A 58 4.73 7.57 7.68
CA ASP A 58 4.79 8.33 8.93
C ASP A 58 3.78 7.79 9.97
N VAL A 59 2.54 7.58 9.53
CA VAL A 59 1.48 7.05 10.38
C VAL A 59 1.72 5.59 10.73
N GLY A 60 2.04 4.77 9.73
CA GLY A 60 2.34 3.35 9.88
C GLY A 60 3.49 3.12 10.85
N TRP A 61 4.60 3.86 10.69
CA TRP A 61 5.77 3.81 11.57
C TRP A 61 5.40 4.09 13.02
N ARG A 62 4.67 5.19 13.26
CA ARG A 62 4.24 5.57 14.60
C ARG A 62 3.36 4.50 15.26
N LEU A 63 2.48 3.86 14.48
CA LEU A 63 1.65 2.76 14.95
C LEU A 63 2.46 1.51 15.30
N VAL A 64 3.32 1.02 14.41
CA VAL A 64 4.08 -0.23 14.63
C VAL A 64 5.19 -0.06 15.67
N ARG A 65 5.76 1.15 15.81
CA ARG A 65 6.75 1.45 16.83
C ARG A 65 6.10 1.60 18.21
N GLY A 66 5.01 2.35 18.31
CA GLY A 66 4.28 2.57 19.56
C GLY A 66 3.72 1.28 20.17
N ASN A 67 3.36 0.31 19.33
CA ASN A 67 2.76 -0.95 19.76
C ASN A 67 3.75 -2.13 19.90
N ALA A 68 5.05 -1.91 19.62
CA ALA A 68 6.03 -2.99 19.51
C ALA A 68 6.10 -3.89 20.77
N ALA A 69 5.99 -3.31 21.96
CA ALA A 69 6.06 -4.05 23.23
C ALA A 69 4.88 -5.01 23.46
N PHE A 70 3.78 -4.84 22.73
CA PHE A 70 2.53 -5.59 22.90
C PHE A 70 2.27 -6.54 21.71
N CYS A 71 3.10 -6.45 20.66
CA CYS A 71 2.95 -7.24 19.46
C CYS A 71 3.47 -8.68 19.67
N PRO A 72 2.71 -9.70 19.23
CA PRO A 72 3.13 -11.10 19.37
C PRO A 72 4.37 -11.42 18.52
N ARG A 73 4.60 -10.65 17.46
CA ARG A 73 5.81 -10.72 16.63
C ARG A 73 6.35 -9.31 16.38
N VAL A 74 7.65 -9.16 16.58
CA VAL A 74 8.40 -7.94 16.29
C VAL A 74 9.52 -8.23 15.32
N ILE A 75 9.89 -7.22 14.52
CA ILE A 75 11.02 -7.26 13.58
C ILE A 75 11.91 -6.03 13.78
N PRO A 76 13.22 -6.13 13.46
CA PRO A 76 14.07 -4.95 13.34
C PRO A 76 13.69 -4.15 12.08
N ALA A 77 13.50 -2.83 12.22
CA ALA A 77 13.21 -1.95 11.10
C ALA A 77 13.88 -0.57 11.26
N ILE A 78 14.09 0.11 10.13
CA ILE A 78 14.69 1.46 10.08
C ILE A 78 13.75 2.55 9.55
N GLY A 79 12.55 2.20 9.06
CA GLY A 79 11.56 3.15 8.54
C GLY A 79 11.90 3.77 7.19
N LEU A 80 12.60 3.02 6.33
CA LEU A 80 13.00 3.45 4.98
C LEU A 80 12.16 2.72 3.92
N GLN A 81 11.59 3.47 2.97
CA GLN A 81 11.08 2.90 1.72
C GLN A 81 12.02 3.21 0.56
N LEU A 82 12.15 2.23 -0.32
CA LEU A 82 12.90 2.29 -1.57
C LEU A 82 11.90 2.43 -2.71
N GLN A 83 12.29 3.13 -3.76
CA GLN A 83 11.61 3.09 -5.05
C GLN A 83 12.54 2.50 -6.08
N ASP A 84 11.95 1.75 -7.02
CA ASP A 84 12.62 1.22 -8.20
C ASP A 84 11.88 1.73 -9.44
N MET A 85 12.61 2.30 -10.38
CA MET A 85 12.06 2.78 -11.64
C MET A 85 11.45 1.63 -12.47
N ALA A 86 11.92 0.39 -12.30
CA ALA A 86 11.35 -0.79 -12.95
C ALA A 86 9.89 -1.07 -12.56
N SER A 87 9.45 -0.59 -11.38
CA SER A 87 8.07 -0.73 -10.90
C SER A 87 7.08 0.17 -11.66
N TYR A 88 7.57 1.15 -12.43
CA TYR A 88 6.73 2.04 -13.22
C TYR A 88 6.36 1.43 -14.57
N GLY A 89 5.22 1.84 -15.13
CA GLY A 89 4.78 1.43 -16.47
C GLY A 89 5.71 1.93 -17.59
N ARG A 90 6.43 3.03 -17.33
CA ARG A 90 7.44 3.64 -18.20
C ARG A 90 8.68 4.04 -17.40
N PRO A 91 9.59 3.09 -17.10
CA PRO A 91 10.78 3.36 -16.27
C PRO A 91 11.67 4.49 -16.80
N ASP A 92 11.78 4.61 -18.13
CA ASP A 92 12.53 5.67 -18.81
C ASP A 92 11.95 7.06 -18.58
N ILE A 93 10.62 7.17 -18.59
CA ILE A 93 9.90 8.41 -18.30
C ILE A 93 10.07 8.77 -16.83
N ALA A 94 9.88 7.81 -15.92
CA ALA A 94 10.02 8.03 -14.48
C ALA A 94 11.43 8.53 -14.11
N ARG A 95 12.50 7.88 -14.64
CA ARG A 95 13.89 8.36 -14.46
C ARG A 95 14.07 9.78 -14.92
N THR A 96 13.64 10.10 -16.14
CA THR A 96 13.78 11.45 -16.70
C THR A 96 12.96 12.48 -15.92
N ALA A 97 11.73 12.12 -15.55
CA ALA A 97 10.81 12.95 -14.79
C ALA A 97 11.29 13.21 -13.36
N LEU A 98 12.09 12.32 -12.77
CA LEU A 98 12.69 12.52 -11.45
C LEU A 98 14.09 13.12 -11.51
N GLY A 99 14.79 12.97 -12.63
CA GLY A 99 16.19 13.37 -12.82
C GLY A 99 17.18 12.33 -12.28
N LEU A 100 16.82 11.04 -12.32
CA LEU A 100 17.65 9.94 -11.83
C LEU A 100 18.47 9.33 -12.96
N ALA A 101 19.70 8.94 -12.67
CA ALA A 101 20.55 8.16 -13.57
C ALA A 101 20.28 6.65 -13.43
N GLY A 102 20.11 6.17 -12.20
CA GLY A 102 19.82 4.79 -11.83
C GLY A 102 18.33 4.48 -11.64
N ASP A 103 18.08 3.27 -11.17
CA ASP A 103 16.73 2.77 -10.91
C ASP A 103 16.32 2.91 -9.44
N PHE A 104 17.26 2.75 -8.51
CA PHE A 104 16.97 2.78 -7.08
C PHE A 104 17.19 4.16 -6.48
N ALA A 105 16.21 4.62 -5.72
CA ALA A 105 16.30 5.83 -4.93
C ALA A 105 15.51 5.71 -3.63
N VAL A 106 15.75 6.64 -2.71
CA VAL A 106 14.90 6.80 -1.53
C VAL A 106 13.50 7.22 -1.96
N GLN A 107 12.49 6.48 -1.55
CA GLN A 107 11.08 6.83 -1.73
C GLN A 107 10.63 7.73 -0.57
N THR A 108 10.74 7.22 0.66
CA THR A 108 10.37 7.91 1.89
C THR A 108 11.27 7.48 3.05
N ALA A 109 11.41 8.36 4.03
CA ALA A 109 11.97 8.02 5.34
C ALA A 109 10.93 8.45 6.38
N ALA A 110 10.37 7.50 7.12
CA ALA A 110 9.26 7.78 8.02
C ALA A 110 9.68 8.72 9.16
N ARG A 111 8.86 9.70 9.49
CA ARG A 111 9.12 10.68 10.55
C ARG A 111 9.39 10.00 11.90
N GLY A 112 10.50 10.35 12.54
CA GLY A 112 10.92 9.76 13.82
C GLY A 112 11.39 8.30 13.69
N SER A 113 11.81 7.88 12.49
CA SER A 113 12.46 6.59 12.28
C SER A 113 13.99 6.73 12.28
N PRO A 114 14.74 5.64 12.53
CA PRO A 114 16.20 5.65 12.41
C PRO A 114 16.69 6.18 11.06
N ALA A 115 15.97 5.94 9.96
CA ALA A 115 16.33 6.48 8.66
C ALA A 115 16.19 8.01 8.65
N GLU A 116 15.06 8.57 9.09
CA GLU A 116 14.84 10.02 9.09
C GLU A 116 15.79 10.76 10.04
N GLU A 117 16.06 10.21 11.23
CA GLU A 117 16.96 10.78 12.24
C GLU A 117 18.41 10.98 11.72
N THR A 118 18.83 10.21 10.72
CA THR A 118 20.16 10.39 10.11
C THR A 118 20.26 11.64 9.22
N GLY A 119 19.13 12.16 8.73
CA GLY A 119 19.07 13.23 7.72
C GLY A 119 19.60 12.83 6.33
N ALA A 120 20.05 11.59 6.13
CA ALA A 120 20.71 11.16 4.90
C ALA A 120 19.72 10.70 3.80
N PHE A 121 18.50 10.33 4.16
CA PHE A 121 17.54 9.68 3.26
C PHE A 121 16.54 10.69 2.68
N ALA A 122 17.06 11.69 1.97
CA ALA A 122 16.22 12.63 1.22
C ALA A 122 15.53 11.90 0.05
N ARG A 123 14.25 12.21 -0.18
CA ARG A 123 13.46 11.69 -1.31
C ARG A 123 14.21 11.85 -2.63
N ASN A 124 14.14 10.83 -3.48
CA ASN A 124 14.80 10.72 -4.78
C ASN A 124 16.34 10.70 -4.71
N ARG A 125 16.96 10.60 -3.52
CA ARG A 125 18.41 10.38 -3.43
C ARG A 125 18.74 8.98 -3.96
N GLU A 126 19.56 8.92 -5.00
CA GLU A 126 19.89 7.67 -5.69
C GLU A 126 20.74 6.74 -4.83
N ILE A 127 20.35 5.47 -4.78
CA ILE A 127 20.98 4.40 -4.01
C ILE A 127 21.74 3.49 -4.97
N VAL A 128 23.01 3.26 -4.65
CA VAL A 128 23.92 2.39 -5.42
C VAL A 128 24.44 1.22 -4.60
N ARG A 129 24.11 1.15 -3.30
CA ARG A 129 24.51 0.04 -2.44
C ARG A 129 23.55 -0.19 -1.29
N LEU A 130 23.18 -1.46 -1.07
CA LEU A 130 22.48 -1.99 0.10
C LEU A 130 23.37 -3.06 0.75
N GLY A 131 24.09 -2.69 1.80
CA GLY A 131 25.15 -3.53 2.38
C GLY A 131 26.33 -3.65 1.41
N GLN A 132 26.57 -4.84 0.88
CA GLN A 132 27.65 -5.10 -0.09
C GLN A 132 27.17 -5.16 -1.55
N PHE A 133 25.86 -5.08 -1.80
CA PHE A 133 25.27 -5.30 -3.12
C PHE A 133 24.79 -3.99 -3.75
N ASP A 134 24.99 -3.83 -5.06
CA ASP A 134 24.33 -2.79 -5.85
C ASP A 134 22.98 -3.31 -6.36
N PRO A 135 21.84 -2.78 -5.88
CA PRO A 135 20.53 -3.24 -6.31
C PRO A 135 20.24 -2.92 -7.79
N ASN A 136 20.94 -1.94 -8.37
CA ASN A 136 20.79 -1.59 -9.79
C ASN A 136 21.33 -2.69 -10.73
N GLN A 137 22.19 -3.59 -10.24
CA GLN A 137 22.68 -4.75 -11.01
C GLN A 137 21.74 -5.95 -10.99
N TRP A 138 20.69 -5.92 -10.16
CA TRP A 138 19.76 -7.03 -10.08
C TRP A 138 18.89 -7.14 -11.33
N PRO A 139 18.52 -8.36 -11.76
CA PRO A 139 17.62 -8.54 -12.89
C PRO A 139 16.33 -7.75 -12.73
N ALA A 140 15.97 -7.00 -13.77
CA ALA A 140 14.78 -6.17 -13.83
C ALA A 140 13.91 -6.54 -15.03
N GLY A 141 12.61 -6.61 -14.81
CA GLY A 141 11.60 -6.60 -15.85
C GLY A 141 11.60 -5.29 -16.63
N LYS A 142 10.95 -5.28 -17.80
CA LYS A 142 10.93 -4.09 -18.67
C LYS A 142 10.09 -2.93 -18.12
N ARG A 143 9.08 -3.23 -17.31
CA ARG A 143 8.12 -2.29 -16.69
C ARG A 143 7.23 -3.05 -15.70
N MET A 144 6.64 -2.34 -14.74
CA MET A 144 5.75 -2.90 -13.72
C MET A 144 6.37 -4.07 -12.92
N ASP A 145 7.69 -4.11 -12.77
CA ASP A 145 8.40 -5.09 -11.93
C ASP A 145 8.46 -4.54 -10.50
N TRP A 146 7.37 -4.73 -9.78
CA TRP A 146 7.27 -4.38 -8.36
C TRP A 146 7.98 -5.42 -7.49
N GLU A 147 8.16 -6.65 -8.01
CA GLU A 147 8.83 -7.72 -7.30
C GLU A 147 10.31 -7.39 -7.04
N ARG A 148 10.97 -6.61 -7.91
CA ARG A 148 12.36 -6.18 -7.71
C ARG A 148 12.55 -5.26 -6.51
N VAL A 149 11.68 -4.27 -6.32
CA VAL A 149 11.75 -3.42 -5.12
C VAL A 149 11.39 -4.19 -3.86
N ALA A 150 10.42 -5.11 -3.93
CA ALA A 150 10.08 -6.00 -2.81
C ALA A 150 11.29 -6.86 -2.37
N ARG A 151 12.03 -7.43 -3.34
CA ARG A 151 13.30 -8.13 -3.04
C ARG A 151 14.34 -7.23 -2.39
N ALA A 152 14.37 -5.93 -2.74
CA ALA A 152 15.29 -4.97 -2.12
C ALA A 152 14.93 -4.72 -0.66
N HIS A 153 13.65 -4.58 -0.35
CA HIS A 153 13.18 -4.48 1.03
C HIS A 153 13.44 -5.75 1.83
N ASP A 154 13.21 -6.93 1.25
CA ASP A 154 13.53 -8.21 1.91
C ASP A 154 15.02 -8.35 2.20
N HIS A 155 15.88 -7.90 1.29
CA HIS A 155 17.33 -7.87 1.49
C HIS A 155 17.74 -6.90 2.62
N VAL A 156 17.12 -5.72 2.69
CA VAL A 156 17.34 -4.79 3.81
C VAL A 156 16.94 -5.44 5.13
N ASP A 157 15.75 -6.03 5.21
CA ASP A 157 15.24 -6.66 6.43
C ASP A 157 16.11 -7.86 6.87
N ALA A 158 16.64 -8.63 5.92
CA ALA A 158 17.60 -9.69 6.20
C ALA A 158 18.89 -9.14 6.84
N LEU A 159 19.49 -8.09 6.26
CA LEU A 159 20.70 -7.46 6.82
C LEU A 159 20.45 -6.87 8.21
N LEU A 160 19.30 -6.23 8.44
CA LEU A 160 18.93 -5.70 9.75
C LEU A 160 18.79 -6.83 10.79
N THR A 161 18.24 -7.97 10.39
CA THR A 161 18.07 -9.14 11.26
C THR A 161 19.40 -9.84 11.56
N GLU A 162 20.23 -10.05 10.54
CA GLU A 162 21.47 -10.83 10.65
C GLU A 162 22.64 -10.03 11.25
N HIS A 163 22.69 -8.72 11.02
CA HIS A 163 23.84 -7.89 11.37
C HIS A 163 23.52 -6.73 12.31
N GLY A 164 22.24 -6.50 12.63
CA GLY A 164 21.84 -5.41 13.54
C GLY A 164 22.06 -4.01 12.96
N GLY A 165 22.16 -3.89 11.63
CA GLY A 165 22.37 -2.64 10.93
C GLY A 165 22.64 -2.83 9.44
N ILE A 166 22.56 -1.75 8.68
CA ILE A 166 22.86 -1.73 7.25
C ILE A 166 23.60 -0.46 6.88
N ALA A 167 24.61 -0.59 6.01
CA ALA A 167 25.23 0.53 5.31
C ALA A 167 24.56 0.73 3.95
N ILE A 168 24.07 1.93 3.67
CA ILE A 168 23.45 2.32 2.40
C ILE A 168 24.35 3.33 1.70
N GLY A 169 24.72 3.04 0.45
CA GLY A 169 25.57 3.90 -0.37
C GLY A 169 24.75 4.64 -1.42
N PHE A 170 25.13 5.89 -1.68
CA PHE A 170 24.43 6.80 -2.58
C PHE A 170 25.28 7.16 -3.81
N ALA A 171 24.61 7.54 -4.90
CA ALA A 171 25.29 7.88 -6.16
C ALA A 171 26.18 9.14 -6.06
N ASP A 172 25.91 10.00 -5.09
CA ASP A 172 26.71 11.20 -4.78
C ASP A 172 28.03 10.88 -4.04
N GLY A 173 28.34 9.61 -3.82
CA GLY A 173 29.53 9.14 -3.10
C GLY A 173 29.33 9.07 -1.58
N GLY A 174 28.20 9.52 -1.06
CA GLY A 174 27.85 9.41 0.34
C GLY A 174 27.51 7.97 0.76
N ALA A 175 27.59 7.71 2.06
CA ALA A 175 27.10 6.47 2.66
C ALA A 175 26.56 6.75 4.07
N GLN A 176 25.58 5.96 4.50
CA GLN A 176 24.98 6.04 5.83
C GLN A 176 24.83 4.65 6.43
N GLU A 177 25.33 4.46 7.66
CA GLU A 177 25.04 3.27 8.46
C GLU A 177 23.81 3.56 9.35
N VAL A 178 22.86 2.64 9.38
CA VAL A 178 21.63 2.78 10.16
C VAL A 178 21.42 1.52 11.00
N ARG A 179 21.12 1.71 12.28
CA ARG A 179 20.78 0.63 13.20
C ARG A 179 19.26 0.55 13.34
N PRO A 180 18.67 -0.67 13.38
CA PRO A 180 17.24 -0.84 13.50
C PRO A 180 16.75 -0.64 14.93
N VAL A 181 15.44 -0.44 15.04
CA VAL A 181 14.68 -0.58 16.28
C VAL A 181 13.61 -1.66 16.10
N SER A 182 13.14 -2.24 17.21
CA SER A 182 12.04 -3.22 17.15
C SER A 182 10.69 -2.54 16.91
N VAL A 183 9.96 -3.06 15.92
CA VAL A 183 8.58 -2.66 15.57
C VAL A 183 7.70 -3.89 15.42
N CYS A 184 6.38 -3.73 15.46
CA CYS A 184 5.46 -4.80 15.09
C CYS A 184 5.72 -5.29 13.66
N ALA A 185 5.61 -6.60 13.44
CA ALA A 185 5.89 -7.24 12.16
C ALA A 185 4.83 -6.96 11.08
N THR A 186 4.79 -5.74 10.54
CA THR A 186 3.91 -5.32 9.43
C THR A 186 4.58 -4.23 8.60
N ARG A 187 4.57 -4.38 7.27
CA ARG A 187 4.97 -3.32 6.32
C ARG A 187 3.75 -2.57 5.79
N PHE A 188 3.95 -1.34 5.31
CA PHE A 188 2.91 -0.52 4.69
C PHE A 188 3.29 -0.24 3.24
N GLU A 189 2.33 -0.39 2.32
CA GLU A 189 2.53 -0.18 0.89
C GLU A 189 1.40 0.68 0.32
N LEU A 190 1.75 1.62 -0.55
CA LEU A 190 0.79 2.37 -1.34
C LEU A 190 0.64 1.73 -2.73
N MET A 191 -0.58 1.37 -3.10
CA MET A 191 -0.87 0.85 -4.44
C MET A 191 -1.12 2.00 -5.41
N GLY A 192 -0.44 1.98 -6.56
CA GLY A 192 -0.49 3.06 -7.56
C GLY A 192 -1.80 3.17 -8.35
N GLU A 193 -2.76 2.30 -8.07
CA GLU A 193 -4.11 2.33 -8.64
C GLU A 193 -5.13 1.86 -7.60
N GLY A 194 -6.39 2.28 -7.77
CA GLY A 194 -7.51 1.78 -6.98
C GLY A 194 -7.65 2.47 -5.61
N GLY A 195 -8.80 2.26 -4.97
CA GLY A 195 -9.15 2.91 -3.70
C GLY A 195 -9.26 1.97 -2.50
N THR A 196 -8.99 0.68 -2.67
CA THR A 196 -9.16 -0.34 -1.60
C THR A 196 -8.00 -0.33 -0.63
N ALA A 197 -8.27 -0.62 0.65
CA ALA A 197 -7.26 -1.00 1.63
C ALA A 197 -7.37 -2.51 1.91
N VAL A 198 -6.23 -3.19 2.08
CA VAL A 198 -6.19 -4.61 2.42
C VAL A 198 -5.03 -4.93 3.34
N ALA A 199 -5.26 -5.84 4.29
CA ALA A 199 -4.24 -6.42 5.15
C ALA A 199 -4.11 -7.94 4.86
N ASP A 200 -2.92 -8.39 4.49
CA ASP A 200 -2.68 -9.79 4.04
C ASP A 200 -2.03 -10.70 5.10
N GLY A 201 -1.74 -10.16 6.29
CA GLY A 201 -1.05 -10.84 7.39
C GLY A 201 0.43 -10.44 7.54
N GLY A 202 1.03 -9.84 6.52
CA GLY A 202 2.39 -9.28 6.57
C GLY A 202 2.45 -7.80 6.17
N ARG A 203 1.47 -7.33 5.41
CA ARG A 203 1.42 -5.97 4.86
C ARG A 203 0.06 -5.33 5.05
N VAL A 204 0.05 -4.01 5.11
CA VAL A 204 -1.12 -3.16 4.94
C VAL A 204 -0.93 -2.40 3.64
N VAL A 205 -1.80 -2.64 2.67
CA VAL A 205 -1.78 -1.99 1.36
C VAL A 205 -2.94 -1.00 1.28
N ILE A 206 -2.67 0.24 0.90
CA ILE A 206 -3.70 1.27 0.71
C ILE A 206 -3.66 1.75 -0.73
N GLY A 207 -4.81 1.80 -1.39
CA GLY A 207 -4.96 2.36 -2.73
C GLY A 207 -4.89 3.89 -2.74
N ILE A 208 -4.17 4.45 -3.71
CA ILE A 208 -3.94 5.90 -3.83
C ILE A 208 -5.23 6.71 -4.06
N ASP A 209 -6.26 6.12 -4.68
CA ASP A 209 -7.53 6.80 -4.97
C ASP A 209 -8.50 6.78 -3.78
N GLY A 210 -8.04 6.34 -2.62
CA GLY A 210 -8.82 6.28 -1.40
C GLY A 210 -9.08 7.67 -0.80
N PRO A 211 -10.29 7.96 -0.31
CA PRO A 211 -10.62 9.21 0.39
C PRO A 211 -9.89 9.35 1.74
N ALA A 212 -9.17 8.30 2.16
CA ALA A 212 -8.44 8.22 3.41
C ALA A 212 -7.38 9.33 3.53
N PHE A 213 -6.78 9.74 2.41
CA PHE A 213 -5.76 10.77 2.37
C PHE A 213 -6.31 12.19 2.53
N ASP A 214 -7.63 12.40 2.48
CA ASP A 214 -8.24 13.71 2.75
C ASP A 214 -8.56 13.93 4.23
N TYR A 215 -8.47 12.88 5.06
CA TYR A 215 -8.73 12.99 6.48
C TYR A 215 -7.64 13.76 7.22
N GLU A 216 -7.94 14.20 8.44
CA GLU A 216 -6.90 14.63 9.38
C GLU A 216 -6.03 13.42 9.82
N GLU A 217 -4.80 13.66 10.30
CA GLU A 217 -3.80 12.62 10.55
C GLU A 217 -4.29 11.52 11.52
N ALA A 218 -4.94 11.86 12.64
CA ALA A 218 -5.41 10.90 13.63
C ALA A 218 -6.57 10.03 13.10
N MET A 219 -7.44 10.59 12.24
CA MET A 219 -8.47 9.85 11.52
C MET A 219 -7.88 8.91 10.47
N PHE A 220 -6.85 9.37 9.75
CA PHE A 220 -6.10 8.50 8.85
C PHE A 220 -5.36 7.39 9.62
N ALA A 221 -4.79 7.71 10.79
CA ALA A 221 -4.19 6.74 11.69
C ALA A 221 -5.19 5.71 12.20
N ALA A 222 -6.45 6.10 12.46
CA ALA A 222 -7.50 5.16 12.84
C ALA A 222 -7.81 4.15 11.72
N LEU A 223 -7.83 4.59 10.46
CA LEU A 223 -7.96 3.70 9.31
C LEU A 223 -6.77 2.76 9.19
N VAL A 224 -5.54 3.27 9.24
CA VAL A 224 -4.33 2.44 9.16
C VAL A 224 -4.26 1.45 10.35
N ALA A 225 -4.71 1.87 11.53
CA ALA A 225 -4.80 1.02 12.71
C ALA A 225 -5.84 -0.10 12.57
N HIS A 226 -6.95 0.11 11.84
CA HIS A 226 -7.91 -0.94 11.54
C HIS A 226 -7.25 -2.07 10.71
N GLU A 227 -6.58 -1.70 9.62
CA GLU A 227 -5.86 -2.66 8.77
C GLU A 227 -4.72 -3.34 9.53
N LEU A 228 -3.95 -2.58 10.32
CA LEU A 228 -2.90 -3.13 11.18
C LEU A 228 -3.48 -4.13 12.18
N ALA A 229 -4.64 -3.86 12.78
CA ALA A 229 -5.28 -4.77 13.71
C ALA A 229 -5.57 -6.13 13.07
N HIS A 230 -5.97 -6.19 11.80
CA HIS A 230 -6.14 -7.47 11.10
C HIS A 230 -4.85 -8.30 11.04
N ASN A 231 -3.69 -7.66 10.82
CA ASN A 231 -2.40 -8.33 10.82
C ASN A 231 -1.99 -8.77 12.23
N LEU A 232 -2.03 -7.86 13.21
CA LEU A 232 -1.60 -8.14 14.59
C LEU A 232 -2.44 -9.25 15.24
N LEU A 233 -3.72 -9.30 14.90
CA LEU A 233 -4.68 -10.28 15.40
C LEU A 233 -4.74 -11.57 14.58
N GLY A 234 -3.95 -11.69 13.49
CA GLY A 234 -3.87 -12.90 12.67
C GLY A 234 -5.18 -13.26 11.96
N HIS A 235 -6.00 -12.26 11.62
CA HIS A 235 -7.35 -12.47 11.08
C HIS A 235 -7.34 -13.22 9.74
N SER A 236 -6.42 -12.89 8.82
CA SER A 236 -6.35 -13.56 7.51
C SER A 236 -6.12 -15.07 7.67
N ALA A 237 -5.09 -15.45 8.43
CA ALA A 237 -4.78 -16.85 8.71
C ALA A 237 -5.94 -17.57 9.42
N TRP A 238 -6.60 -16.90 10.38
CA TRP A 238 -7.77 -17.47 11.05
C TRP A 238 -8.95 -17.69 10.10
N LEU A 239 -9.23 -16.74 9.21
CA LEU A 239 -10.27 -16.85 8.19
C LEU A 239 -9.98 -17.95 7.16
N ASP A 240 -8.72 -18.15 6.78
CA ASP A 240 -8.34 -19.22 5.85
C ASP A 240 -8.59 -20.61 6.43
N ARG A 241 -8.43 -20.78 7.76
CA ARG A 241 -8.72 -22.05 8.45
C ARG A 241 -10.20 -22.25 8.76
N ASN A 242 -10.90 -21.20 9.16
CA ASN A 242 -12.27 -21.29 9.68
C ASN A 242 -13.33 -20.94 8.62
N GLY A 243 -12.92 -20.50 7.44
CA GLY A 243 -13.77 -20.06 6.35
C GLY A 243 -14.12 -18.57 6.41
N ARG A 244 -14.18 -17.93 5.24
CA ARG A 244 -14.50 -16.51 5.03
C ARG A 244 -16.01 -16.22 5.00
N GLY A 245 -16.80 -17.03 5.71
CA GLY A 245 -18.25 -16.83 5.80
C GLY A 245 -18.62 -15.57 6.57
N TRP A 246 -19.81 -15.02 6.29
CA TRP A 246 -20.35 -13.79 6.89
C TRP A 246 -20.11 -13.65 8.40
N ARG A 247 -20.42 -14.71 9.18
CA ARG A 247 -20.27 -14.69 10.65
C ARG A 247 -18.82 -14.50 11.10
N ASN A 248 -17.88 -15.10 10.38
CA ASN A 248 -16.46 -15.11 10.71
C ASN A 248 -15.81 -13.77 10.36
N VAL A 249 -16.09 -13.26 9.15
CA VAL A 249 -15.69 -11.89 8.76
C VAL A 249 -16.25 -10.88 9.75
N ARG A 250 -17.53 -10.99 10.14
CA ARG A 250 -18.11 -10.07 11.13
C ARG A 250 -17.42 -10.12 12.50
N ARG A 251 -16.79 -11.22 12.89
CA ARG A 251 -16.03 -11.33 14.15
C ARG A 251 -14.70 -10.61 14.03
N THR A 252 -13.94 -10.88 12.97
CA THR A 252 -12.64 -10.25 12.74
C THR A 252 -12.75 -8.73 12.64
N GLU A 253 -13.79 -8.24 11.97
CA GLU A 253 -14.03 -6.79 11.82
C GLU A 253 -14.34 -6.11 13.14
N ARG A 254 -15.15 -6.74 14.00
CA ARG A 254 -15.44 -6.22 15.34
C ARG A 254 -14.18 -6.13 16.19
N GLU A 255 -13.32 -7.14 16.12
CA GLU A 255 -12.08 -7.13 16.86
C GLU A 255 -11.09 -6.09 16.31
N ALA A 256 -11.01 -5.95 14.98
CA ALA A 256 -10.19 -4.92 14.36
C ALA A 256 -10.63 -3.53 14.82
N ASP A 257 -11.94 -3.22 14.77
CA ASP A 257 -12.49 -1.95 15.24
C ASP A 257 -12.17 -1.67 16.71
N ARG A 258 -12.46 -2.63 17.58
CA ARG A 258 -12.26 -2.48 19.02
C ARG A 258 -10.79 -2.31 19.37
N LEU A 259 -9.86 -2.81 18.56
CA LEU A 259 -8.43 -2.65 18.78
C LEU A 259 -7.89 -1.27 18.35
N ILE A 260 -8.54 -0.57 17.40
CA ILE A 260 -8.12 0.76 16.93
C ILE A 260 -7.73 1.72 18.08
N PRO A 261 -8.60 2.02 19.06
CA PRO A 261 -8.28 3.00 20.10
C PRO A 261 -7.07 2.60 20.96
N TRP A 262 -6.80 1.30 21.11
CA TRP A 262 -5.60 0.80 21.81
C TRP A 262 -4.32 1.09 21.03
N LEU A 263 -4.34 0.84 19.72
CA LEU A 263 -3.20 1.09 18.85
C LEU A 263 -2.87 2.58 18.78
N LEU A 264 -3.91 3.41 18.70
CA LEU A 264 -3.78 4.87 18.71
C LEU A 264 -3.20 5.39 20.02
N ALA A 265 -3.70 4.90 21.16
CA ALA A 265 -3.20 5.26 22.48
C ALA A 265 -1.68 5.06 22.61
N ASN A 266 -1.19 3.88 22.23
CA ASN A 266 0.21 3.52 22.31
C ASN A 266 1.09 4.25 21.28
N ALA A 267 0.51 4.64 20.16
CA ALA A 267 1.15 5.48 19.16
C ALA A 267 1.14 6.98 19.55
N GLY A 268 0.49 7.36 20.66
CA GLY A 268 0.39 8.74 21.12
C GLY A 268 -0.63 9.60 20.34
N TYR A 269 -1.55 8.97 19.61
CA TYR A 269 -2.74 9.64 19.08
C TYR A 269 -3.86 9.68 20.12
N ASP A 270 -4.86 10.54 19.89
CA ASP A 270 -6.09 10.53 20.67
C ASP A 270 -6.89 9.23 20.37
N PRO A 271 -7.13 8.35 21.36
CA PRO A 271 -7.91 7.13 21.15
C PRO A 271 -9.33 7.39 20.65
N ALA A 272 -9.92 8.56 20.97
CA ALA A 272 -11.25 8.94 20.51
C ALA A 272 -11.33 9.18 18.99
N ALA A 273 -10.18 9.34 18.30
CA ALA A 273 -10.15 9.39 16.84
C ALA A 273 -10.70 8.10 16.20
N ALA A 274 -10.64 6.95 16.88
CA ALA A 274 -11.29 5.72 16.44
C ALA A 274 -12.81 5.87 16.30
N ALA A 275 -13.45 6.54 17.27
CA ALA A 275 -14.89 6.77 17.28
C ALA A 275 -15.29 7.78 16.19
N ARG A 276 -14.52 8.86 16.04
CA ARG A 276 -14.70 9.82 14.93
C ARG A 276 -14.59 9.12 13.57
N PHE A 277 -13.59 8.23 13.42
CA PHE A 277 -13.36 7.48 12.20
C PHE A 277 -14.58 6.63 11.86
N MET A 278 -15.06 5.83 12.82
CA MET A 278 -16.26 5.02 12.60
C MET A 278 -17.50 5.87 12.31
N GLY A 279 -17.63 7.03 12.95
CA GLY A 279 -18.75 7.95 12.78
C GLY A 279 -18.80 8.62 11.40
N GLU A 280 -17.65 8.98 10.82
CA GLU A 280 -17.59 9.62 9.49
C GLU A 280 -17.44 8.61 8.35
N TRP A 281 -16.61 7.59 8.55
CA TRP A 281 -16.35 6.56 7.53
C TRP A 281 -17.54 5.61 7.41
N GLY A 282 -18.10 5.17 8.54
CA GLY A 282 -19.18 4.18 8.61
C GLY A 282 -20.37 4.51 7.72
N PRO A 283 -20.99 5.70 7.81
CA PRO A 283 -22.14 6.08 6.98
C PRO A 283 -21.83 6.23 5.49
N ARG A 284 -20.58 6.56 5.14
CA ARG A 284 -20.19 6.90 3.76
C ARG A 284 -19.63 5.71 2.98
N TYR A 285 -18.95 4.78 3.66
CA TYR A 285 -18.06 3.81 3.00
C TYR A 285 -18.31 2.35 3.35
N THR A 286 -19.22 2.03 4.29
CA THR A 286 -19.73 0.64 4.44
C THR A 286 -20.36 0.08 3.16
N ALA A 287 -20.67 0.94 2.18
CA ALA A 287 -21.18 0.54 0.87
C ALA A 287 -20.13 0.51 -0.26
N ARG A 288 -18.92 1.08 -0.10
CA ARG A 288 -18.01 1.37 -1.24
C ARG A 288 -16.64 0.70 -1.24
N PHE A 289 -16.11 0.25 -0.10
CA PHE A 289 -14.86 -0.54 -0.06
C PHE A 289 -15.08 -2.04 0.19
N LEU A 290 -16.27 -2.41 0.69
CA LEU A 290 -16.74 -3.78 0.86
C LEU A 290 -18.27 -3.78 0.66
N PRO A 291 -18.79 -4.01 -0.56
CA PRO A 291 -20.23 -4.02 -0.79
C PRO A 291 -20.80 -5.35 -0.28
N ALA A 292 -21.08 -5.45 1.01
CA ALA A 292 -21.89 -6.56 1.50
C ALA A 292 -22.60 -6.24 2.83
N PRO A 293 -23.75 -6.91 3.11
CA PRO A 293 -24.42 -6.88 4.41
C PRO A 293 -23.60 -7.58 5.53
N THR A 294 -22.28 -7.66 5.40
CA THR A 294 -21.33 -8.52 6.14
C THR A 294 -20.87 -8.00 7.50
N HIS A 295 -21.19 -6.76 7.83
CA HIS A 295 -20.69 -6.09 9.03
C HIS A 295 -21.83 -5.74 9.98
N ASP A 296 -21.51 -5.56 11.26
CA ASP A 296 -22.44 -4.91 12.19
C ASP A 296 -22.71 -3.48 11.69
N GLY A 297 -23.95 -3.00 11.84
CA GLY A 297 -24.27 -1.62 11.47
C GLY A 297 -23.35 -0.63 12.19
N TRP A 298 -22.93 0.44 11.50
CA TRP A 298 -21.95 1.40 12.00
C TRP A 298 -22.25 1.93 13.42
N PRO A 299 -23.51 2.14 13.89
CA PRO A 299 -23.74 2.60 15.27
C PRO A 299 -23.35 1.57 16.32
N LYS A 300 -23.47 0.28 16.00
CA LYS A 300 -23.07 -0.81 16.90
C LYS A 300 -21.55 -0.91 16.97
N ARG A 301 -20.86 -0.77 15.82
CA ARG A 301 -19.39 -0.73 15.75
C ARG A 301 -18.84 0.46 16.55
N LEU A 302 -19.45 1.64 16.37
CA LEU A 302 -19.13 2.85 17.12
C LEU A 302 -19.25 2.63 18.64
N ARG A 303 -20.39 2.13 19.13
CA ARG A 303 -20.57 1.82 20.56
C ARG A 303 -19.55 0.82 21.09
N ALA A 304 -19.15 -0.16 20.27
CA ALA A 304 -18.14 -1.12 20.66
C ALA A 304 -16.76 -0.46 20.82
N ILE A 305 -16.39 0.46 19.92
CA ILE A 305 -15.17 1.27 20.03
C ILE A 305 -15.21 2.16 21.28
N GLU A 306 -16.31 2.89 21.48
CA GLU A 306 -16.49 3.78 22.64
C GLU A 306 -16.40 3.02 23.97
N GLY A 307 -16.87 1.77 24.00
CA GLY A 307 -16.79 0.91 25.18
C GLY A 307 -15.37 0.53 25.61
N GLU A 308 -14.38 0.62 24.72
CA GLU A 308 -12.97 0.34 25.04
C GLU A 308 -12.27 1.56 25.68
N LEU A 309 -12.75 2.78 25.41
CA LEU A 309 -12.08 4.03 25.82
C LEU A 309 -11.89 4.19 27.34
N PRO A 310 -12.87 3.87 28.22
CA PRO A 310 -12.67 4.01 29.66
C PRO A 310 -11.57 3.11 30.21
N LEU A 311 -11.45 1.88 29.69
CA LEU A 311 -10.41 0.95 30.10
C LEU A 311 -9.03 1.42 29.65
N ILE A 312 -8.92 1.89 28.40
CA ILE A 312 -7.68 2.47 27.87
C ILE A 312 -7.25 3.68 28.70
N ALA A 313 -8.17 4.58 29.03
CA ALA A 313 -7.87 5.76 29.84
C ALA A 313 -7.32 5.36 31.23
N ALA A 314 -7.97 4.41 31.90
CA ALA A 314 -7.53 3.91 33.21
C ALA A 314 -6.14 3.26 33.15
N LEU A 315 -5.86 2.43 32.13
CA LEU A 315 -4.55 1.79 31.95
C LEU A 315 -3.45 2.82 31.67
N ARG A 316 -3.72 3.81 30.82
CA ARG A 316 -2.74 4.87 30.54
C ARG A 316 -2.43 5.72 31.76
N GLU A 317 -3.41 5.99 32.62
CA GLU A 317 -3.20 6.71 33.87
C GLU A 317 -2.36 5.89 34.86
N ALA A 318 -2.65 4.59 34.99
CA ALA A 318 -1.98 3.71 35.95
C ALA A 318 -0.58 3.24 35.50
N GLU A 319 -0.40 2.96 34.21
CA GLU A 319 0.76 2.23 33.67
C GLU A 319 1.52 3.02 32.58
N GLY A 320 0.97 4.15 32.12
CA GLY A 320 1.54 4.96 31.05
C GLY A 320 1.32 4.41 29.63
N HIS A 321 0.71 3.23 29.50
CA HIS A 321 0.47 2.56 28.23
C HIS A 321 -0.82 1.74 28.24
N ALA A 322 -1.28 1.30 27.07
CA ALA A 322 -2.45 0.45 26.91
C ALA A 322 -2.02 -0.95 26.42
N ASP A 323 -1.64 -1.83 27.35
CA ASP A 323 -1.20 -3.20 27.04
C ASP A 323 -2.38 -4.06 26.55
N TRP A 324 -2.66 -3.95 25.25
CA TRP A 324 -3.70 -4.74 24.61
C TRP A 324 -3.35 -6.23 24.56
N SER A 325 -2.08 -6.63 24.70
CA SER A 325 -1.71 -8.06 24.72
C SER A 325 -2.29 -8.79 25.94
N ARG A 326 -2.54 -8.05 27.03
CA ARG A 326 -3.12 -8.57 28.28
C ARG A 326 -4.59 -8.24 28.45
N HIS A 327 -4.99 -7.01 28.10
CA HIS A 327 -6.29 -6.48 28.48
C HIS A 327 -7.35 -6.53 27.38
N PHE A 328 -6.94 -6.64 26.11
CA PHE A 328 -7.88 -6.72 25.00
C PHE A 328 -8.59 -8.07 24.94
N ARG A 329 -9.93 -8.05 25.00
CA ARG A 329 -10.74 -9.28 24.97
C ARG A 329 -11.08 -9.69 23.55
N ARG A 330 -10.49 -10.82 23.14
CA ARG A 330 -10.72 -11.48 21.86
C ARG A 330 -12.07 -12.20 21.80
N GLU A 331 -12.69 -12.18 20.64
CA GLU A 331 -13.90 -12.92 20.27
C GLU A 331 -13.59 -14.21 19.50
N ILE A 332 -12.37 -14.34 18.96
CA ILE A 332 -11.88 -15.55 18.31
C ILE A 332 -10.71 -16.15 19.09
N GLU A 333 -10.59 -17.46 19.04
CA GLU A 333 -9.44 -18.16 19.62
C GLU A 333 -8.18 -17.91 18.76
N PRO A 334 -7.08 -17.42 19.35
CA PRO A 334 -5.84 -17.16 18.62
C PRO A 334 -5.20 -18.46 18.12
N LEU A 335 -4.26 -18.32 17.18
CA LEU A 335 -3.39 -19.42 16.82
C LEU A 335 -2.65 -19.94 18.08
N PRO A 336 -2.53 -21.27 18.28
CA PRO A 336 -1.53 -21.76 19.22
C PRO A 336 -0.15 -21.26 18.77
N PRO A 337 0.75 -20.92 19.71
CA PRO A 337 2.11 -20.51 19.33
C PRO A 337 2.76 -21.62 18.51
N SER A 338 3.34 -21.23 17.37
CA SER A 338 4.12 -22.11 16.50
C SER A 338 5.50 -22.39 17.09
#